data_AF-A0A938U1G7-F1
#
_entry.id   AF-A0A938U1G7-F1
#
_cell.length_a   1.000
_cell.length_b   1.000
_cell.length_c   1.000
_cell.angle_alpha   90.00
_cell.angle_beta   90.00
_cell.angle_gamma   90.00
#
_symmetry.space_group_name_H-M   'P 1'
#
loop_
_entity.id
_entity.type
_entity.pdbx_description
1 polymer ?
#
loop_
_entity_poly.entity_id
_entity_poly.type
_entity_poly.pdbx_seq_one_letter_code
_entity_poly.pdbx_strand_id
1 'polypeptide(L)'
;MGLGPLGLSAAAGVGRDDVLALGSNGTMLSFEEGARRNVGSYANVTLCSLWVDDPSTAWAVGTDGGVTRFSLDEFVDVDSGIDAFLFGVHGSSIEHVWIAGWNRTILRVVEPQ
;
A
#
# COMPACT_ATOMS: atom_id res chain seq x y z
N MET A 1 -19.36 -13.28 13.15
CA MET A 1 -19.02 -11.84 13.22
C MET A 1 -18.82 -11.40 11.77
N GLY A 2 -19.84 -10.79 11.17
CA GLY A 2 -19.81 -10.42 9.76
C GLY A 2 -18.92 -9.19 9.59
N LEU A 3 -17.92 -9.28 8.73
CA LEU A 3 -17.17 -8.11 8.32
C LEU A 3 -18.18 -7.19 7.60
N GLY A 4 -18.43 -6.00 8.17
CA GLY A 4 -19.12 -4.92 7.47
C GLY A 4 -18.42 -4.60 6.14
N PRO A 5 -19.01 -3.77 5.27
CA PRO A 5 -18.40 -3.48 3.97
C PRO A 5 -16.94 -3.07 4.17
N LEU A 6 -16.02 -3.90 3.65
CA LEU A 6 -14.59 -3.61 3.64
C LEU A 6 -14.43 -2.39 2.74
N GLY A 7 -14.29 -1.21 3.33
CA GLY A 7 -14.13 0.03 2.57
C GLY A 7 -12.80 -0.04 1.82
N LEU A 8 -12.82 -0.36 0.53
CA LEU A 8 -11.64 -0.32 -0.31
C LEU A 8 -11.38 1.13 -0.74
N SER A 9 -10.14 1.57 -0.57
CA SER A 9 -9.73 2.96 -0.82
C SER A 9 -8.91 3.09 -2.11
N ALA A 10 -8.18 2.03 -2.49
CA ALA A 10 -7.32 2.03 -3.66
C ALA A 10 -7.23 0.63 -4.27
N ALA A 11 -7.03 0.56 -5.58
CA ALA A 11 -6.70 -0.67 -6.30
C ALA A 11 -5.73 -0.37 -7.43
N ALA A 12 -4.80 -1.29 -7.68
CA ALA A 12 -3.82 -1.20 -8.76
C ALA A 12 -3.68 -2.55 -9.45
N GLY A 13 -3.55 -2.52 -10.78
CA GLY A 13 -3.23 -3.70 -11.58
C GLY A 13 -1.77 -4.09 -11.41
N VAL A 14 -1.54 -5.38 -11.23
CA VAL A 14 -0.21 -5.99 -11.01
C VAL A 14 0.20 -6.87 -12.20
N GLY A 15 -0.74 -7.14 -13.11
CA GLY A 15 -0.57 -7.94 -14.32
C GLY A 15 -1.82 -7.85 -15.20
N ARG A 16 -1.94 -8.72 -16.21
CA ARG A 16 -3.14 -8.76 -17.07
C ARG A 16 -4.39 -9.18 -16.29
N ASP A 17 -4.22 -10.04 -15.29
CA ASP A 17 -5.31 -10.68 -14.55
C ASP A 17 -5.17 -10.52 -13.02
N ASP A 18 -4.15 -9.76 -12.56
CA ASP A 18 -3.82 -9.61 -11.14
C ASP A 18 -4.12 -8.19 -10.65
N VAL A 19 -4.82 -8.08 -9.51
CA VAL A 19 -5.15 -6.80 -8.87
C VAL A 19 -4.83 -6.84 -7.39
N LEU A 20 -4.12 -5.83 -6.90
CA LEU A 20 -3.99 -5.55 -5.48
C LEU A 20 -4.99 -4.46 -5.09
N ALA A 21 -5.72 -4.68 -4.00
CA ALA A 21 -6.66 -3.71 -3.44
C ALA A 21 -6.41 -3.51 -1.94
N LEU A 22 -6.51 -2.26 -1.52
CA LEU A 22 -6.28 -1.84 -0.15
C LEU A 22 -7.50 -1.09 0.39
N GLY A 23 -7.65 -1.05 1.71
CA GLY A 23 -8.78 -0.37 2.32
C GLY A 23 -8.64 -0.03 3.79
N SER A 24 -9.78 0.34 4.37
CA SER A 24 -9.96 0.63 5.79
C SER A 24 -9.46 -0.52 6.67
N ASN A 25 -9.01 -0.17 7.88
CA ASN A 25 -8.38 -1.09 8.83
C ASN A 25 -7.18 -1.85 8.21
N GLY A 26 -6.50 -1.20 7.27
CA GLY A 26 -5.40 -1.73 6.48
C GLY A 26 -5.74 -3.01 5.74
N THR A 27 -6.99 -3.23 5.33
CA THR A 27 -7.38 -4.41 4.55
C THR A 27 -6.55 -4.51 3.29
N MET A 28 -5.96 -5.68 3.01
CA MET A 28 -5.13 -5.91 1.83
C MET A 28 -5.60 -7.19 1.13
N LEU A 29 -5.94 -7.06 -0.16
CA LEU A 29 -6.47 -8.14 -0.98
C LEU A 29 -5.63 -8.30 -2.25
N SER A 30 -5.31 -9.53 -2.59
CA SER A 30 -4.84 -9.92 -3.92
C SER A 30 -5.99 -10.62 -4.65
N PHE A 31 -6.15 -10.31 -5.93
CA PHE A 31 -7.03 -11.02 -6.85
C PHE A 31 -6.16 -11.65 -7.92
N GLU A 32 -6.15 -12.98 -7.98
CA GLU A 32 -5.35 -13.78 -8.92
C GLU A 32 -6.32 -14.75 -9.62
N GLU A 33 -6.36 -14.73 -10.96
CA GLU A 33 -7.26 -15.58 -11.78
C GLU A 33 -8.75 -15.52 -11.36
N GLY A 34 -9.19 -14.37 -10.83
CA GLY A 34 -10.56 -14.17 -10.34
C GLY A 34 -10.83 -14.74 -8.93
N ALA A 35 -9.85 -15.35 -8.28
CA ALA A 35 -9.92 -15.74 -6.88
C ALA A 35 -9.39 -14.62 -5.99
N ARG A 36 -10.13 -14.32 -4.90
CA ARG A 36 -9.69 -13.37 -3.87
C ARG A 36 -8.83 -14.06 -2.81
N ARG A 37 -7.72 -13.45 -2.43
CA ARG A 37 -6.89 -13.84 -1.30
C ARG A 37 -6.73 -12.65 -0.36
N ASN A 38 -6.95 -12.85 0.94
CA ASN A 38 -6.54 -11.88 1.94
C ASN A 38 -5.03 -12.06 2.17
N VAL A 39 -4.28 -10.99 1.94
CA VAL A 39 -2.81 -11.02 1.97
C VAL A 39 -2.22 -10.26 3.15
N GLY A 40 -3.09 -9.75 4.04
CA GLY A 40 -2.64 -9.08 5.25
C GLY A 40 -3.63 -8.04 5.77
N SER A 41 -3.23 -7.46 6.90
CA SER A 41 -3.85 -6.27 7.46
C SER A 41 -2.76 -5.37 8.05
N TYR A 42 -2.70 -4.11 7.62
CA TYR A 42 -1.90 -3.09 8.28
C TYR A 42 -2.72 -2.50 9.45
N ALA A 43 -2.38 -2.89 10.68
CA ALA A 43 -3.24 -2.59 11.83
C ALA A 43 -3.45 -1.08 12.02
N ASN A 44 -4.72 -0.69 12.23
CA ASN A 44 -5.16 0.65 12.65
C ASN A 44 -4.84 1.83 11.70
N VAL A 45 -4.36 1.60 10.48
CA VAL A 45 -4.19 2.66 9.47
C VAL A 45 -5.15 2.43 8.31
N THR A 46 -5.68 3.52 7.76
CA THR A 46 -6.38 3.46 6.46
C THR A 46 -5.38 3.74 5.36
N LEU A 47 -5.08 2.73 4.54
CA LEU A 47 -4.29 2.90 3.33
C LEU A 47 -5.17 3.52 2.25
N CYS A 48 -4.64 4.51 1.53
CA CYS A 48 -5.42 5.33 0.59
C CYS A 48 -4.76 5.50 -0.79
N SER A 49 -3.49 5.14 -0.93
CA SER A 49 -2.81 5.11 -2.23
C SER A 49 -1.94 3.87 -2.32
N LEU A 50 -1.89 3.28 -3.52
CA LEU A 50 -1.12 2.10 -3.88
C LEU A 50 -0.35 2.39 -5.16
N TRP A 51 0.93 2.06 -5.17
CA TRP A 51 1.75 2.00 -6.38
C TRP A 51 2.36 0.62 -6.48
N VAL A 52 2.39 0.08 -7.70
CA VAL A 52 2.86 -1.28 -8.00
C VAL A 52 3.99 -1.15 -9.01
N ASP A 53 5.10 -1.83 -8.76
CA ASP A 53 6.19 -1.98 -9.73
C ASP A 53 6.01 -3.26 -10.55
N ASP A 54 5.73 -4.39 -9.87
CA ASP A 54 5.53 -5.71 -10.46
C ASP A 54 4.58 -6.59 -9.60
N PRO A 55 4.15 -7.79 -10.08
CA PRO A 55 3.27 -8.72 -9.35
C PRO A 55 3.58 -8.95 -7.87
N SER A 56 4.85 -8.86 -7.50
CA SER A 56 5.38 -9.18 -6.18
C SER A 56 5.87 -7.96 -5.40
N THR A 57 5.88 -6.77 -5.99
CA THR A 57 6.44 -5.57 -5.36
C THR A 57 5.55 -4.34 -5.52
N ALA A 58 5.20 -3.74 -4.38
CA ALA A 58 4.32 -2.57 -4.31
C ALA A 58 4.58 -1.71 -3.09
N TRP A 59 4.07 -0.48 -3.10
CA TRP A 59 4.10 0.45 -1.98
C TRP A 59 2.71 1.00 -1.71
N ALA A 60 2.34 1.08 -0.44
CA ALA A 60 1.09 1.66 -0.01
C ALA A 60 1.31 2.70 1.09
N VAL A 61 0.47 3.73 1.08
CA VAL A 61 0.52 4.83 2.05
C VAL A 61 -0.86 5.20 2.58
N GLY A 62 -0.91 5.76 3.79
CA GLY A 62 -2.16 5.99 4.49
C GLY A 62 -2.14 7.05 5.59
N THR A 63 -3.11 6.93 6.49
CA THR A 63 -3.23 7.76 7.71
C THR A 63 -2.05 7.57 8.65
N ASP A 64 -1.84 8.54 9.54
CA ASP A 64 -0.84 8.49 10.63
C ASP A 64 0.58 8.16 10.16
N GLY A 65 0.94 8.62 8.95
CA GLY A 65 2.24 8.35 8.34
C GLY A 65 2.47 6.91 7.92
N GLY A 66 1.43 6.08 7.85
CA GLY A 66 1.55 4.68 7.49
C GLY A 66 2.15 4.51 6.10
N VAL A 67 3.26 3.78 6.05
CA VAL A 67 3.93 3.35 4.81
C VAL A 67 4.18 1.85 4.94
N THR A 68 3.84 1.11 3.90
CA THR A 68 4.13 -0.33 3.82
C THR A 68 4.57 -0.73 2.43
N ARG A 69 5.47 -1.70 2.37
CA ARG A 69 5.96 -2.31 1.15
C ARG A 69 5.42 -3.72 1.03
N PHE A 70 4.83 -4.05 -0.11
CA PHE A 70 4.57 -5.42 -0.50
C PHE A 70 5.85 -6.03 -1.08
N SER A 71 6.28 -7.16 -0.55
CA SER A 71 7.42 -7.94 -1.06
C SER A 71 7.25 -9.39 -0.63
N LEU A 72 7.48 -10.34 -1.55
CA LEU A 72 7.44 -11.78 -1.26
C LEU A 72 6.13 -12.23 -0.59
N ASP A 73 4.99 -11.78 -1.12
CA ASP A 73 3.64 -12.07 -0.58
C ASP A 73 3.31 -11.49 0.79
N GLU A 74 4.17 -10.63 1.33
CA GLU A 74 3.99 -10.01 2.63
C GLU A 74 4.03 -8.48 2.54
N PHE A 75 3.24 -7.83 3.40
CA PHE A 75 3.33 -6.41 3.63
C PHE A 75 4.22 -6.13 4.85
N VAL A 76 5.26 -5.34 4.63
CA VAL A 76 6.24 -4.97 5.65
C VAL A 76 6.07 -3.50 5.96
N ASP A 77 5.88 -3.18 7.24
CA ASP A 77 5.76 -1.81 7.73
C ASP A 77 7.10 -1.08 7.58
N VAL A 78 7.05 0.14 7.07
CA VAL A 78 8.21 1.00 6.92
C VAL A 78 7.99 2.25 7.76
N ASP A 79 8.86 2.47 8.74
CA ASP A 79 8.82 3.70 9.54
C ASP A 79 9.14 4.90 8.64
N SER A 80 8.17 5.80 8.50
CA SER A 80 8.31 7.01 7.71
C SER A 80 8.86 8.18 8.51
N GLY A 81 8.83 8.12 9.85
CA GLY A 81 9.08 9.25 10.73
C GLY A 81 8.08 10.40 10.57
N ILE A 82 6.97 10.19 9.86
CA ILE A 82 5.95 11.19 9.59
C ILE A 82 4.70 10.91 10.44
N ASP A 83 4.14 11.96 11.04
CA ASP A 83 2.84 11.94 11.68
C ASP A 83 1.87 12.83 10.89
N ALA A 84 1.46 12.34 9.71
CA ALA A 84 0.58 13.06 8.80
C ALA A 84 -0.12 12.11 7.83
N PHE A 85 -1.24 12.57 7.25
CA PHE A 85 -1.91 11.84 6.17
C PHE A 85 -1.05 11.84 4.90
N LEU A 86 -0.69 10.64 4.43
CA LEU A 86 0.04 10.41 3.18
C LEU A 86 -0.96 9.95 2.12
N PHE A 87 -1.16 10.76 1.09
CA PHE A 87 -2.26 10.59 0.13
C PHE A 87 -1.81 10.17 -1.27
N GLY A 88 -0.50 10.10 -1.53
CA GLY A 88 0.01 9.73 -2.84
C GLY A 88 1.31 8.98 -2.72
N VAL A 89 1.44 7.92 -3.52
CA VAL A 89 2.69 7.19 -3.73
C VAL A 89 2.86 6.91 -5.21
N HIS A 90 4.08 7.07 -5.72
CA HIS A 90 4.44 6.75 -7.09
C HIS A 90 5.93 6.43 -7.19
N GLY A 91 6.32 5.57 -8.12
CA GLY A 91 7.71 5.22 -8.33
C GLY A 91 8.07 5.07 -9.80
N SER A 92 9.36 5.16 -10.09
CA SER A 92 9.94 4.76 -11.38
C SER A 92 10.59 3.38 -11.34
N SER A 93 10.81 2.85 -10.13
CA SER A 93 11.25 1.49 -9.80
C SER A 93 11.03 1.27 -8.29
N ILE A 94 11.09 0.03 -7.82
CA ILE A 94 10.93 -0.27 -6.38
C ILE A 94 11.93 0.46 -5.46
N GLU A 95 13.11 0.83 -5.98
CA GLU A 95 14.16 1.58 -5.29
C GLU A 95 14.01 3.11 -5.40
N HIS A 96 13.09 3.58 -6.25
CA HIS A 96 12.89 4.99 -6.56
C HIS A 96 11.41 5.33 -6.44
N VAL A 97 10.99 5.58 -5.20
CA VAL A 97 9.60 5.84 -4.83
C VAL A 97 9.49 7.18 -4.12
N TRP A 98 8.43 7.92 -4.46
CA TRP A 98 8.08 9.20 -3.89
C TRP A 98 6.72 9.13 -3.22
N ILE A 99 6.62 9.77 -2.07
CA ILE A 99 5.40 9.84 -1.27
C ILE A 99 5.05 11.30 -1.05
N ALA A 100 3.77 11.64 -1.24
CA ALA A 100 3.20 12.96 -0.99
C ALA A 100 2.20 12.90 0.15
N GLY A 101 2.22 13.90 1.01
CA GLY A 101 1.33 14.01 2.16
C GLY A 101 0.99 15.44 2.55
N TRP A 102 0.15 15.56 3.57
CA TRP A 102 -0.12 16.86 4.20
C TRP A 102 1.15 17.50 4.77
N ASN A 103 1.05 18.77 5.17
CA ASN A 103 2.17 19.55 5.72
C ASN A 103 3.34 19.75 4.76
N ARG A 104 3.07 19.77 3.44
CA ARG A 104 4.09 19.90 2.38
C ARG A 104 5.11 18.76 2.38
N THR A 105 4.71 17.59 2.91
CA THR A 105 5.57 16.40 2.96
C THR A 105 5.78 15.83 1.57
N ILE A 106 7.05 15.72 1.18
CA ILE A 106 7.52 14.90 0.08
C ILE A 106 8.63 14.01 0.63
N LEU A 107 8.44 12.70 0.56
CA LEU A 107 9.48 11.73 0.91
C LEU A 107 10.02 11.10 -0.36
N ARG A 108 11.31 10.75 -0.35
CA ARG A 108 11.89 9.77 -1.26
C ARG A 108 12.27 8.56 -0.43
N VAL A 109 11.75 7.39 -0.78
CA VAL A 109 12.13 6.15 -0.13
C VAL A 109 13.53 5.77 -0.59
N VAL A 110 14.41 5.51 0.38
CA VAL A 110 15.77 5.03 0.15
C VAL A 110 15.97 3.86 1.11
N GLU A 111 16.05 2.64 0.60
CA GLU A 111 16.37 1.49 1.45
C GLU A 111 17.86 1.50 1.78
N PRO A 112 18.25 1.23 3.05
CA PRO A 112 19.63 0.97 3.39
C PRO A 112 20.13 -0.27 2.62
N GLN A 113 21.30 -0.16 2.00
CA GLN A 113 22.02 -1.28 1.38
C GLN A 113 22.59 -2.22 2.46
#